data_AF-M2AFM7-F1
#
_entry.id   AF-M2AFM7-F1
#
_cell.length_a   1.000
_cell.length_b   1.000
_cell.length_c   1.000
_cell.angle_alpha   90.00
_cell.angle_beta   90.00
_cell.angle_gamma   90.00
#
_symmetry.space_group_name_H-M   'P 1'
#
loop_
_entity.id
_entity.type
_entity.pdbx_description
1 polymer ?
#
loop_
_entity_poly.entity_id
_entity_poly.type
_entity_poly.pdbx_seq_one_letter_code
_entity_poly.pdbx_strand_id
1 'polypeptide(L)'
;MSIADAQEQVDQWIQTIGVRYFDEMTNLAQLVEEVGEVARILSRTKGEQSTKSGVVLGELSDELADVMFVIICLANQSGIDLTDALRRNLDKKTKRDSTRHRENSKLTGADETSDSA
;
A
#
# COMPACT_ATOMS: atom_id res chain seq x y z
N MET A 1 -16.75 -0.75 -4.07
CA MET A 1 -16.48 0.43 -3.22
C MET A 1 -15.54 1.34 -3.97
N SER A 2 -15.89 2.61 -4.12
CA SER A 2 -14.97 3.64 -4.62
C SER A 2 -14.00 4.11 -3.51
N ILE A 3 -12.95 4.86 -3.83
CA ILE A 3 -12.07 5.46 -2.81
C ILE A 3 -12.85 6.45 -1.94
N ALA A 4 -13.75 7.24 -2.54
CA ALA A 4 -14.62 8.14 -1.81
C ALA A 4 -15.55 7.36 -0.86
N ASP A 5 -16.16 6.26 -1.32
CA ASP A 5 -17.02 5.40 -0.48
C ASP A 5 -16.22 4.78 0.68
N ALA A 6 -14.93 4.48 0.46
CA ALA A 6 -14.05 3.95 1.49
C ALA A 6 -13.71 5.01 2.53
N GLN A 7 -13.38 6.23 2.10
CA GLN A 7 -13.15 7.36 3.01
C GLN A 7 -14.39 7.64 3.87
N GLU A 8 -15.58 7.63 3.28
CA GLU A 8 -16.84 7.84 4.00
C GLU A 8 -17.14 6.71 4.99
N GLN A 9 -17.02 5.44 4.57
CA GLN A 9 -17.28 4.30 5.46
C GLN A 9 -16.31 4.24 6.63
N VAL A 10 -15.02 4.57 6.41
CA VAL A 10 -14.04 4.63 7.50
C VAL A 10 -14.36 5.78 8.46
N ASP A 11 -14.72 6.96 7.97
CA ASP A 11 -15.14 8.06 8.85
C ASP A 11 -16.36 7.67 9.68
N GLN A 12 -17.40 7.13 9.05
CA GLN A 12 -18.59 6.63 9.75
C GLN A 12 -18.22 5.58 10.81
N TRP A 13 -17.35 4.63 10.49
CA TRP A 13 -16.89 3.62 11.43
C TRP A 13 -16.13 4.24 12.62
N ILE A 14 -15.24 5.20 12.37
CA ILE A 14 -14.49 5.90 13.42
C ILE A 14 -15.42 6.69 14.34
N GLN A 15 -16.40 7.40 13.80
CA GLN A 15 -17.34 8.21 14.59
C GLN A 15 -18.31 7.36 15.41
N THR A 16 -18.65 6.16 14.94
CA THR A 16 -19.66 5.29 15.58
C THR A 16 -19.05 4.24 16.51
N ILE A 17 -17.95 3.62 16.09
CA ILE A 17 -17.30 2.50 16.80
C ILE A 17 -15.96 2.95 17.39
N GLY A 18 -15.17 3.71 16.62
CA GLY A 18 -13.82 4.15 17.01
C GLY A 18 -13.77 5.31 18.01
N VAL A 19 -14.91 5.89 18.39
CA VAL A 19 -15.08 7.08 19.25
C VAL A 19 -14.52 8.38 18.63
N ARG A 20 -13.29 8.37 18.13
CA ARG A 20 -12.62 9.45 17.41
C ARG A 20 -11.39 8.94 16.66
N TYR A 21 -10.86 9.75 15.75
CA TYR A 21 -9.52 9.53 15.22
C TYR A 21 -8.48 9.60 16.35
N PHE A 22 -7.45 8.74 16.25
CA PHE A 22 -6.21 8.96 16.98
C PHE A 22 -5.53 10.27 16.53
N ASP A 23 -4.59 10.77 17.31
CA ASP A 23 -3.74 11.87 16.84
C ASP A 23 -2.85 11.43 15.67
N GLU A 24 -2.34 12.40 14.92
CA GLU A 24 -1.59 12.17 13.70
C GLU A 24 -0.33 11.32 13.92
N MET A 25 0.33 11.47 15.06
CA MET A 25 1.55 10.72 15.38
C MET A 25 1.24 9.27 15.74
N THR A 26 0.14 9.03 16.46
CA THR A 26 -0.36 7.68 16.73
C THR A 26 -0.75 6.97 15.44
N ASN A 27 -1.50 7.63 14.54
CA ASN A 27 -1.83 7.05 13.23
C ASN A 27 -0.58 6.81 12.36
N LEU A 28 0.45 7.67 12.44
CA LEU A 28 1.73 7.42 11.77
C LEU A 28 2.43 6.18 12.32
N ALA A 29 2.43 5.99 13.65
CA ALA A 29 3.02 4.81 14.27
C ALA A 29 2.31 3.52 13.82
N GLN A 30 0.97 3.54 13.79
CA GLN A 30 0.16 2.44 13.28
C GLN A 30 0.47 2.16 11.80
N LEU A 31 0.60 3.19 10.96
CA LEU A 31 0.96 3.00 9.55
C LEU A 31 2.31 2.26 9.40
N VAL A 32 3.30 2.60 10.22
CA VAL A 32 4.62 1.95 10.19
C VAL A 32 4.54 0.51 10.67
N GLU A 33 3.70 0.23 11.67
CA GLU A 33 3.41 -1.12 12.16
C GLU A 33 2.84 -2.00 11.04
N GLU A 34 1.77 -1.55 10.37
CA GLU A 34 1.11 -2.32 9.29
C GLU A 34 2.02 -2.50 8.07
N VAL A 35 2.85 -1.51 7.74
CA VAL A 35 3.86 -1.68 6.68
C VAL A 35 4.92 -2.72 7.07
N GLY A 36 5.24 -2.83 8.36
CA GLY A 36 6.14 -3.86 8.89
C GLY A 36 5.55 -5.27 8.75
N GLU A 37 4.25 -5.42 8.99
CA GLU A 37 3.48 -6.65 8.79
C GLU A 37 3.56 -7.11 7.32
N VAL A 38 3.24 -6.21 6.38
CA VAL A 38 3.36 -6.45 4.93
C VAL A 38 4.79 -6.87 4.56
N ALA A 39 5.80 -6.14 5.06
CA ALA A 39 7.19 -6.43 4.77
C ALA A 39 7.61 -7.82 5.27
N ARG A 40 7.14 -8.22 6.47
CA ARG A 40 7.41 -9.52 7.07
C ARG A 40 6.82 -10.67 6.26
N ILE A 41 5.62 -10.50 5.70
CA ILE A 41 5.00 -11.53 4.84
C ILE A 41 5.77 -11.64 3.53
N LEU A 42 6.03 -10.53 2.85
CA LEU A 42 6.72 -10.55 1.55
C LEU A 42 8.16 -11.07 1.66
N SER A 43 8.90 -10.68 2.71
CA SER A 43 10.29 -11.12 2.88
C SER A 43 10.42 -12.63 3.03
N ARG A 44 9.39 -13.29 3.60
CA ARG A 44 9.35 -14.73 3.87
C ARG A 44 8.68 -15.56 2.78
N THR A 45 7.73 -14.97 2.04
CA THR A 45 6.96 -15.68 1.01
C THR A 45 7.49 -15.45 -0.40
N LYS A 46 8.15 -14.32 -0.64
CA LYS A 46 8.69 -13.90 -1.94
C LYS A 46 10.17 -13.53 -1.89
N GLY A 47 10.70 -13.23 -0.70
CA GLY A 47 12.11 -12.96 -0.48
C GLY A 47 12.90 -14.21 -0.07
N GLU A 48 14.15 -13.99 0.32
CA GLU A 48 15.12 -15.05 0.67
C GLU A 48 15.09 -15.43 2.17
N GLN A 49 14.23 -14.79 2.98
CA GLN A 49 14.17 -15.08 4.41
C GLN A 49 13.41 -16.38 4.67
N SER A 50 13.95 -17.23 5.53
CA SER A 50 13.30 -18.47 5.92
C SER A 50 12.19 -18.27 6.95
N THR A 51 11.13 -19.05 6.82
CA THR A 51 10.07 -19.15 7.82
C THR A 51 10.42 -20.23 8.82
N LYS A 52 10.36 -19.92 10.13
CA LYS A 52 10.53 -20.94 11.16
C LYS A 52 9.30 -21.86 11.14
N SER A 53 9.50 -23.16 11.38
CA SER A 53 8.40 -24.11 11.49
C SER A 53 7.39 -23.66 12.54
N GLY A 54 6.09 -23.72 12.20
CA GLY A 54 4.99 -23.33 13.08
C GLY A 54 4.67 -21.83 13.12
N VAL A 55 5.38 -20.98 12.40
CA VAL A 55 5.03 -19.54 12.31
C VAL A 55 3.89 -19.37 11.31
N VAL A 56 2.77 -18.83 11.79
CA VAL A 56 1.68 -18.35 10.95
C VAL A 56 2.01 -16.93 10.53
N LEU A 57 2.22 -16.75 9.22
CA LEU A 57 2.31 -15.44 8.58
C LEU A 57 0.88 -15.11 8.17
N GLY A 58 0.33 -13.96 8.57
CA GLY A 58 -1.02 -13.54 8.21
C GLY A 58 -1.22 -13.51 6.68
N GLU A 59 -2.41 -13.12 6.25
CA GLU A 59 -2.70 -12.99 4.82
C GLU A 59 -2.22 -11.64 4.32
N LEU A 60 -1.47 -11.62 3.20
CA LEU A 60 -0.97 -10.38 2.61
C LEU A 60 -2.11 -9.40 2.27
N SER A 61 -3.30 -9.92 1.91
CA SER A 61 -4.48 -9.10 1.65
C SER A 61 -4.92 -8.31 2.86
N ASP A 62 -4.81 -8.90 4.05
CA ASP A 62 -5.33 -8.34 5.30
C ASP A 62 -4.39 -7.21 5.75
N GLU A 63 -3.08 -7.47 5.78
CA GLU A 63 -2.10 -6.43 6.15
C GLU A 63 -2.09 -5.26 5.14
N LEU A 64 -2.33 -5.53 3.84
CA LEU A 64 -2.49 -4.45 2.85
C LEU A 64 -3.78 -3.65 3.08
N ALA A 65 -4.84 -4.29 3.57
CA ALA A 65 -6.08 -3.60 3.94
C ALA A 65 -5.87 -2.75 5.20
N ASP A 66 -5.10 -3.21 6.18
CA ASP A 66 -4.78 -2.46 7.39
C ASP A 66 -3.92 -1.22 7.07
N VAL A 67 -2.91 -1.36 6.19
CA VAL A 67 -2.18 -0.19 5.65
C VAL A 67 -3.14 0.80 4.99
N MET A 68 -4.07 0.31 4.16
CA MET A 68 -5.03 1.17 3.47
C MET A 68 -5.98 1.87 4.45
N PHE A 69 -6.42 1.17 5.49
CA PHE A 69 -7.27 1.74 6.55
C PHE A 69 -6.57 2.91 7.25
N VAL A 70 -5.33 2.74 7.68
CA VAL A 70 -4.58 3.81 8.36
C VAL A 70 -4.30 4.99 7.43
N ILE A 71 -4.01 4.75 6.14
CA ILE A 71 -3.88 5.82 5.14
C ILE A 71 -5.18 6.62 5.01
N ILE A 72 -6.34 5.94 4.99
CA ILE A 72 -7.64 6.62 4.94
C ILE A 72 -7.88 7.44 6.21
N CYS A 73 -7.56 6.92 7.40
CA CYS A 73 -7.64 7.68 8.64
C CYS A 73 -6.79 8.96 8.58
N LEU A 74 -5.54 8.84 8.14
CA LEU A 74 -4.63 9.98 7.97
C LEU A 74 -5.15 10.99 6.94
N ALA A 75 -5.76 10.55 5.86
CA ALA A 75 -6.32 11.42 4.84
C ALA A 75 -7.55 12.18 5.35
N ASN A 76 -8.48 11.48 5.99
CA ASN A 76 -9.71 12.07 6.51
C ASN A 76 -9.42 13.12 7.58
N GLN A 77 -8.57 12.79 8.58
CA GLN A 77 -8.19 13.75 9.64
C GLN A 77 -7.46 14.99 9.08
N SER A 78 -6.78 14.85 7.93
CA SER A 78 -6.03 15.93 7.28
C SER A 78 -6.82 16.68 6.22
N GLY A 79 -8.09 16.33 5.98
CA GLY A 79 -8.94 16.95 4.95
C GLY A 79 -8.49 16.66 3.51
N ILE A 80 -7.90 15.49 3.27
CA ILE A 80 -7.36 15.08 1.95
C ILE A 80 -8.37 14.21 1.21
N ASP A 81 -8.72 14.60 -0.01
CA ASP A 81 -9.43 13.74 -0.98
C ASP A 81 -8.42 12.77 -1.64
N LEU A 82 -8.50 11.49 -1.29
CA LEU A 82 -7.62 10.45 -1.84
C LEU A 82 -7.94 10.13 -3.29
N THR A 83 -9.18 10.28 -3.74
CA THR A 83 -9.58 10.05 -5.14
C THR A 83 -8.86 11.05 -6.04
N ASP A 84 -8.95 12.33 -5.70
CA ASP A 84 -8.30 13.41 -6.45
C ASP A 84 -6.76 13.37 -6.29
N ALA A 85 -6.26 13.07 -5.08
CA ALA A 85 -4.82 12.90 -4.85
C ALA A 85 -4.21 11.76 -5.68
N LEU A 86 -4.87 10.60 -5.74
CA LEU A 86 -4.42 9.47 -6.54
C LEU A 86 -4.49 9.79 -8.04
N ARG A 87 -5.57 10.42 -8.50
CA ARG A 87 -5.71 10.85 -9.90
C ARG A 87 -4.55 11.76 -10.32
N ARG A 88 -4.26 12.80 -9.54
CA ARG A 88 -3.12 13.70 -9.80
C ARG A 88 -1.78 12.97 -9.78
N ASN A 89 -1.61 12.01 -8.86
CA ASN A 89 -0.38 11.22 -8.76
C ASN A 89 -0.14 10.38 -10.03
N LEU A 90 -1.19 9.71 -10.52
CA LEU A 90 -1.15 8.93 -11.74
C LEU A 90 -0.87 9.82 -12.96
N ASP A 91 -1.56 10.95 -13.10
CA ASP A 91 -1.32 11.90 -14.20
C ASP A 91 0.14 12.39 -14.23
N LYS A 92 0.70 12.71 -13.05
CA LYS A 92 2.10 13.13 -12.91
C LYS A 92 3.07 12.01 -13.30
N LYS A 93 2.84 10.78 -12.85
CA LYS A 93 3.68 9.62 -13.19
C LYS A 93 3.60 9.31 -14.68
N THR A 94 2.41 9.29 -15.25
CA THR A 94 2.19 9.04 -16.69
C THR A 94 2.92 10.07 -17.55
N LYS A 95 2.84 11.36 -17.21
CA LYS A 95 3.56 12.42 -17.94
C LYS A 95 5.08 12.31 -17.83
N ARG A 96 5.61 11.90 -16.67
CA ARG A 96 7.05 11.79 -16.43
C ARG A 96 7.66 10.53 -17.05
N ASP A 97 6.93 9.42 -17.00
CA ASP A 97 7.47 8.08 -17.23
C ASP A 97 6.89 7.41 -18.49
N SER A 98 6.25 8.18 -19.39
CA SER A 98 5.56 7.65 -20.59
C SER A 98 6.42 6.78 -21.50
N THR A 99 7.73 6.99 -21.55
CA THR A 99 8.67 6.20 -22.35
C THR A 99 9.63 5.35 -21.51
N ARG A 100 9.95 5.76 -20.28
CA ARG A 100 11.04 5.18 -19.47
C ARG A 100 10.83 3.73 -19.02
N HIS A 101 9.60 3.32 -18.72
CA HIS A 101 9.32 1.96 -18.27
C HIS A 101 8.99 1.00 -19.43
N ARG A 102 8.33 1.50 -20.47
CA ARG A 102 7.97 0.71 -21.66
C ARG A 102 9.19 0.29 -22.48
N GLU A 103 10.25 1.11 -22.48
CA GLU A 103 11.48 0.86 -23.23
C GLU A 103 12.57 0.17 -22.40
N ASN A 104 12.31 -0.14 -21.12
CA ASN A 104 13.29 -0.78 -20.26
C ASN A 104 13.31 -2.30 -20.49
N SER A 105 14.35 -2.81 -21.14
CA SER A 105 14.53 -4.25 -21.46
C SER A 105 14.49 -5.16 -20.23
N LYS A 106 14.94 -4.66 -19.07
CA LYS A 106 14.89 -5.38 -17.78
C LYS A 106 13.48 -5.55 -17.24
N LEU A 107 12.52 -4.74 -17.71
CA LEU A 107 11.11 -4.81 -17.32
C LEU A 107 10.24 -5.48 -18.38
N THR A 108 10.72 -5.59 -19.63
CA THR A 108 10.00 -6.26 -20.74
C THR A 108 10.45 -7.69 -20.99
N GLY A 109 11.44 -8.19 -20.25
CA GLY A 109 11.95 -9.57 -20.38
C GLY A 109 12.85 -9.81 -21.59
N ALA A 110 13.32 -8.74 -22.25
CA ALA A 110 14.13 -8.85 -23.47
C ALA A 110 15.61 -9.21 -23.20
N ASP A 111 16.06 -9.17 -21.93
CA ASP A 111 17.45 -9.46 -21.55
C ASP A 111 17.73 -10.98 -21.36
N GLU A 112 16.74 -11.87 -21.46
CA GLU A 112 16.96 -13.31 -21.19
C GLU A 112 17.41 -14.17 -22.39
N THR A 113 17.60 -13.59 -23.59
CA THR A 113 17.93 -14.39 -24.80
C THR A 113 19.36 -14.24 -25.34
N SER A 114 20.31 -13.62 -24.63
CA SER A 114 21.68 -13.43 -25.18
C SER A 114 22.78 -14.31 -24.59
N ASP A 115 22.54 -15.11 -23.55
CA ASP A 115 23.56 -15.98 -22.95
C ASP A 115 23.22 -17.47 -23.14
N SER A 116 23.18 -17.91 -24.40
CA SER A 116 23.38 -19.32 -24.74
C SER A 116 24.00 -19.45 -26.13
N ALA A 117 25.33 -19.29 -26.20
CA ALA A 117 26.17 -19.71 -27.32
C ALA A 117 27.47 -20.30 -26.76
#